data_AF-A0A3D0HPD5-F1
#
_entry.id   AF-A0A3D0HPD5-F1
#
_cell.length_a   1.000
_cell.length_b   1.000
_cell.length_c   1.000
_cell.angle_alpha   90.00
_cell.angle_beta   90.00
_cell.angle_gamma   90.00
#
_symmetry.space_group_name_H-M   'P 1'
#
loop_
_entity.id
_entity.type
_entity.pdbx_description
1 polymer ?
#
loop_
_entity_poly.entity_id
_entity_poly.type
_entity_poly.pdbx_seq_one_letter_code
_entity_poly.pdbx_strand_id
1 'polypeptide(L)'
;MRRVKYGIEFIFIFAVNAVMYWYLGGYFNLLLGVAMILFLLVTLLMVPLVMPKITARVEIPAAEFTKNTEFVVGIRVKNESIFPVVRCTLYLQIGNGFFEQMTAKEVTISLAPKGEDVYRMPLCSELCGEIEITLKQIGVEDFLALHERRKPVDQTEHIYILPPEGEASEFEQNDYAAGLTESTESSARGSDFSEVGQVR
;
A
#
# COMPACT_ATOMS: atom_id res chain seq x y z
N MET A 1 18.21 -8.99 10.84
CA MET A 1 19.10 -10.15 11.15
C MET A 1 18.89 -11.37 10.25
N ARG A 2 17.77 -11.51 9.50
CA ARG A 2 17.47 -12.69 8.67
C ARG A 2 18.43 -12.90 7.48
N ARG A 3 18.83 -11.83 6.79
CA ARG A 3 19.75 -11.89 5.62
C ARG A 3 21.12 -12.48 5.98
N VAL A 4 21.66 -12.04 7.11
CA VAL A 4 22.94 -12.51 7.65
C VAL A 4 22.88 -14.00 8.01
N LYS A 5 21.75 -14.47 8.53
CA LYS A 5 21.56 -15.87 8.89
C LYS A 5 21.69 -16.81 7.67
N TYR A 6 20.96 -16.54 6.59
CA TYR A 6 21.01 -17.40 5.39
C TYR A 6 22.36 -17.38 4.69
N GLY A 7 23.04 -16.22 4.67
CA GLY A 7 24.40 -16.14 4.15
C GLY A 7 25.39 -16.97 4.95
N ILE A 8 25.31 -16.94 6.28
CA ILE A 8 26.15 -17.76 7.16
C ILE A 8 25.85 -19.25 6.95
N GLU A 9 24.58 -19.64 6.87
CA GLU A 9 24.18 -21.04 6.62
C GLU A 9 24.76 -21.55 5.30
N PHE A 10 24.69 -20.75 4.23
CA PHE A 10 25.25 -21.11 2.93
C PHE A 10 26.78 -21.26 2.99
N ILE A 11 27.48 -20.30 3.61
CA ILE A 11 28.94 -20.34 3.77
C ILE A 11 29.36 -21.56 4.61
N PHE A 12 28.62 -21.88 5.67
CA PHE A 12 28.88 -23.04 6.51
C PHE A 12 28.76 -24.34 5.72
N ILE A 13 27.69 -24.52 4.95
CA ILE A 13 27.50 -25.70 4.09
C ILE A 13 28.63 -25.80 3.05
N PHE A 14 29.01 -24.67 2.46
CA PHE A 14 30.11 -24.62 1.48
C PHE A 14 31.45 -25.00 2.12
N ALA A 15 31.74 -24.52 3.33
CA ALA A 15 32.95 -24.85 4.07
C ALA A 15 33.00 -26.35 4.43
N VAL A 16 31.88 -26.92 4.90
CA VAL A 16 31.77 -28.36 5.18
C VAL A 16 32.00 -29.17 3.90
N ASN A 17 31.40 -28.77 2.78
CA ASN A 17 31.63 -29.44 1.48
C ASN A 17 33.11 -29.35 1.04
N ALA A 18 33.77 -28.22 1.25
CA ALA A 18 35.19 -28.06 0.93
C ALA A 18 36.10 -28.96 1.81
N VAL A 19 35.81 -29.07 3.11
CA VAL A 19 36.53 -29.99 4.01
C VAL A 19 36.29 -31.45 3.60
N MET A 20 35.04 -31.81 3.25
CA MET A 20 34.72 -33.14 2.74
C MET A 20 35.41 -33.44 1.40
N TYR A 21 35.54 -32.44 0.52
CA TYR A 21 36.29 -32.58 -0.71
C TYR A 21 37.77 -32.85 -0.44
N TRP A 22 38.39 -32.13 0.50
CA TRP A 22 39.78 -32.38 0.89
C TRP A 22 39.96 -33.79 1.46
N TYR A 23 39.09 -34.22 2.38
CA TYR A 23 39.23 -35.51 3.05
C TYR A 23 38.91 -36.71 2.15
N LEU A 24 37.82 -36.66 1.39
CA LEU A 24 37.36 -37.80 0.56
C LEU A 24 37.88 -37.76 -0.88
N GLY A 25 38.31 -36.60 -1.40
CA GLY A 25 38.79 -36.44 -2.78
C GLY A 25 37.76 -36.79 -3.87
N GLY A 26 36.49 -36.93 -3.52
CA GLY A 26 35.45 -37.44 -4.42
C GLY A 26 34.97 -36.42 -5.45
N TYR A 27 34.81 -36.84 -6.70
CA TYR A 27 34.23 -36.04 -7.79
C TYR A 27 32.84 -35.47 -7.47
N PHE A 28 32.06 -36.18 -6.64
CA PHE A 28 30.76 -35.70 -6.17
C PHE A 28 30.86 -34.38 -5.41
N ASN A 29 31.82 -34.25 -4.49
CA ASN A 29 31.99 -33.02 -3.70
C ASN A 29 32.46 -31.87 -4.57
N LEU A 30 33.32 -32.12 -5.56
CA LEU A 30 33.73 -31.14 -6.55
C LEU A 30 32.51 -30.63 -7.35
N LEU A 31 31.69 -31.55 -7.88
CA LEU A 31 30.49 -31.20 -8.64
C LEU A 31 29.51 -30.38 -7.78
N LEU A 32 29.31 -30.78 -6.53
CA LEU A 32 28.46 -30.05 -5.59
C LEU A 32 28.99 -28.64 -5.32
N GLY A 33 30.29 -28.49 -5.09
CA GLY A 33 30.93 -27.19 -4.89
C GLY A 33 30.77 -26.26 -6.11
N VAL A 34 30.97 -26.78 -7.33
CA VAL A 34 30.73 -26.03 -8.57
C VAL A 34 29.26 -25.64 -8.71
N ALA A 35 28.34 -26.57 -8.43
CA ALA A 35 26.90 -26.29 -8.47
C ALA A 35 26.48 -25.20 -7.45
N MET A 36 27.06 -25.21 -6.25
CA MET A 36 26.83 -24.18 -5.24
C MET A 36 27.33 -22.81 -5.69
N ILE A 37 28.52 -22.73 -6.29
CA ILE A 37 29.05 -21.48 -6.83
C ILE A 37 28.16 -20.95 -7.97
N LEU A 38 27.75 -21.84 -8.88
CA LEU A 38 26.85 -21.47 -9.97
C LEU A 38 25.49 -21.00 -9.45
N PHE A 39 24.95 -21.67 -8.44
CA PHE A 39 23.72 -21.25 -7.77
C PHE A 39 23.87 -19.85 -7.16
N LEU A 40 24.95 -19.58 -6.43
CA LEU A 40 25.22 -18.26 -5.85
C LEU A 40 25.31 -17.15 -6.92
N LEU A 41 25.93 -17.45 -8.06
CA LEU A 41 26.01 -16.50 -9.17
C LEU A 41 24.63 -16.23 -9.77
N VAL A 42 23.83 -17.26 -9.98
CA VAL A 42 22.46 -17.12 -10.50
C VAL A 42 21.59 -16.31 -9.56
N THR A 43 21.65 -16.58 -8.25
CA THR A 43 20.86 -15.88 -7.24
C THR A 43 21.24 -14.38 -7.25
N LEU A 44 22.54 -14.06 -7.21
CA LEU A 44 23.01 -12.67 -7.22
C LEU A 44 22.65 -11.90 -8.50
N LEU A 45 22.69 -12.56 -9.66
CA LEU A 45 22.37 -11.96 -10.96
C LEU A 45 20.86 -11.86 -11.23
N MET A 46 20.05 -12.69 -10.60
CA MET A 46 18.60 -12.74 -10.83
C MET A 46 17.93 -11.41 -10.45
N VAL A 47 18.20 -10.88 -9.25
CA VAL A 47 17.57 -9.66 -8.75
C VAL A 47 17.72 -8.46 -9.70
N PRO A 48 18.92 -8.04 -10.15
CA PRO A 48 19.05 -6.92 -11.07
C PRO A 48 18.43 -7.16 -12.45
N LEU A 49 18.34 -8.41 -12.92
CA LEU A 49 17.71 -8.76 -14.20
C LEU A 49 16.17 -8.71 -14.13
N VAL A 50 15.61 -9.04 -12.97
CA VAL A 50 14.16 -9.15 -12.76
C VAL A 50 13.55 -7.81 -12.37
N MET A 51 14.26 -7.00 -11.58
CA MET A 51 13.77 -5.71 -11.07
C MET A 51 13.12 -4.78 -12.12
N PRO A 52 13.72 -4.53 -13.30
CA PRO A 52 13.11 -3.64 -14.29
C PRO A 52 11.82 -4.21 -14.89
N LYS A 53 11.63 -5.53 -14.84
CA LYS A 53 10.49 -6.27 -15.44
C LYS A 53 9.31 -6.46 -14.48
N ILE A 54 9.39 -5.90 -13.28
CA ILE A 54 8.29 -5.90 -12.31
C ILE A 54 7.58 -4.55 -12.37
N THR A 55 6.26 -4.63 -12.50
CA THR A 55 5.34 -3.50 -12.47
C THR A 55 4.25 -3.79 -11.45
N ALA A 56 3.95 -2.84 -10.57
CA ALA A 56 2.78 -2.90 -9.71
C ALA A 56 1.82 -1.77 -10.03
N ARG A 57 0.54 -2.03 -9.85
CA ARG A 57 -0.55 -1.09 -9.97
C ARG A 57 -1.54 -1.28 -8.83
N VAL A 58 -1.95 -0.19 -8.20
CA VAL A 58 -3.08 -0.17 -7.28
C VAL A 58 -4.37 -0.15 -8.11
N GLU A 59 -5.31 -1.04 -7.78
CA GLU A 59 -6.63 -1.18 -8.40
C GLU A 59 -7.69 -1.03 -7.33
N ILE A 60 -8.54 -0.02 -7.50
CA ILE A 60 -9.66 0.26 -6.59
C ILE A 60 -10.97 -0.12 -7.30
N PRO A 61 -11.88 -0.85 -6.64
CA PRO A 61 -13.14 -1.27 -7.27
C PRO A 61 -14.13 -0.11 -7.52
N ALA A 62 -14.12 0.94 -6.69
CA ALA A 62 -14.94 2.14 -6.86
C ALA A 62 -14.23 3.35 -6.22
N ALA A 63 -14.46 4.55 -6.73
CA ALA A 63 -13.86 5.76 -6.16
C ALA A 63 -14.56 6.22 -4.85
N GLU A 64 -15.78 5.77 -4.62
CA GLU A 64 -16.66 6.21 -3.53
C GLU A 64 -17.19 5.01 -2.75
N PHE A 65 -17.11 5.07 -1.42
CA PHE A 65 -17.67 4.08 -0.50
C PHE A 65 -18.44 4.76 0.61
N THR A 66 -19.35 4.01 1.24
CA THR A 66 -20.10 4.51 2.40
C THR A 66 -19.33 4.24 3.70
N LYS A 67 -19.48 5.11 4.68
CA LYS A 67 -18.95 4.92 6.04
C LYS A 67 -19.28 3.52 6.60
N ASN A 68 -18.33 2.91 7.32
CA ASN A 68 -18.46 1.57 7.92
C ASN A 68 -18.73 0.42 6.95
N THR A 69 -18.45 0.60 5.65
CA THR A 69 -18.51 -0.51 4.68
C THR A 69 -17.13 -1.11 4.47
N GLU A 70 -17.06 -2.44 4.47
CA GLU A 70 -15.85 -3.15 4.10
C GLU A 70 -15.70 -3.16 2.58
N PHE A 71 -14.56 -2.67 2.10
CA PHE A 71 -14.19 -2.73 0.69
C PHE A 71 -12.78 -3.32 0.52
N VAL A 72 -12.53 -3.89 -0.65
CA VAL A 72 -11.27 -4.59 -0.93
C VAL A 72 -10.48 -3.80 -1.96
N VAL A 73 -9.30 -3.34 -1.55
CA VAL A 73 -8.35 -2.72 -2.47
C VAL A 73 -7.42 -3.81 -3.02
N GLY A 74 -7.30 -3.86 -4.34
CA GLY A 74 -6.41 -4.78 -5.04
C GLY A 74 -5.09 -4.11 -5.35
N ILE A 75 -3.96 -4.77 -5.10
CA ILE A 75 -2.65 -4.33 -5.60
C ILE A 75 -2.19 -5.41 -6.56
N ARG A 76 -2.26 -5.09 -7.85
CA ARG A 76 -1.85 -5.96 -8.93
C ARG A 76 -0.36 -5.84 -9.17
N VAL A 77 0.35 -6.95 -9.09
CA VAL A 77 1.79 -7.00 -9.32
C VAL A 77 2.08 -7.99 -10.43
N LYS A 78 2.69 -7.51 -11.50
CA LYS A 78 3.02 -8.28 -12.69
C LYS A 78 4.53 -8.51 -12.77
N ASN A 79 4.91 -9.76 -12.98
CA ASN A 79 6.29 -10.17 -13.23
C ASN A 79 6.44 -10.60 -14.68
N GLU A 80 7.07 -9.77 -15.52
CA GLU A 80 7.34 -10.11 -16.92
C GLU A 80 8.64 -10.90 -17.13
N SER A 81 9.36 -11.20 -16.04
CA SER A 81 10.59 -11.96 -16.11
C SER A 81 10.33 -13.48 -16.20
N ILE A 82 11.34 -14.20 -16.69
CA ILE A 82 11.33 -15.67 -16.77
C ILE A 82 11.68 -16.30 -15.40
N PHE A 83 12.15 -15.50 -14.45
CA PHE A 83 12.54 -15.99 -13.14
C PHE A 83 11.38 -15.85 -12.15
N PRO A 84 11.15 -16.86 -11.30
CA PRO A 84 10.18 -16.77 -10.22
C PRO A 84 10.74 -15.87 -9.11
N VAL A 85 9.92 -14.97 -8.58
CA VAL A 85 10.30 -14.11 -7.45
C VAL A 85 9.62 -14.63 -6.21
N VAL A 86 10.40 -15.23 -5.32
CA VAL A 86 9.85 -15.83 -4.09
C VAL A 86 9.40 -14.76 -3.10
N ARG A 87 10.11 -13.63 -3.04
CA ARG A 87 9.84 -12.54 -2.10
C ARG A 87 9.87 -11.20 -2.81
N CYS A 88 8.69 -10.65 -3.03
CA CYS A 88 8.44 -9.29 -3.46
C CYS A 88 7.75 -8.54 -2.31
N THR A 89 8.42 -7.56 -1.75
CA THR A 89 7.89 -6.71 -0.67
C THR A 89 7.30 -5.43 -1.25
N LEU A 90 6.05 -5.15 -0.94
CA LEU A 90 5.35 -3.91 -1.29
C LEU A 90 5.37 -3.00 -0.07
N TYR A 91 5.85 -1.77 -0.26
CA TYR A 91 5.90 -0.74 0.76
C TYR A 91 4.74 0.23 0.52
N LEU A 92 3.71 0.09 1.34
CA LEU A 92 2.46 0.83 1.25
C LEU A 92 2.40 1.88 2.34
N GLN A 93 1.74 2.99 2.03
CA GLN A 93 1.42 4.05 2.96
C GLN A 93 -0.07 4.33 2.82
N ILE A 94 -0.81 4.18 3.92
CA ILE A 94 -2.27 4.28 3.94
C ILE A 94 -2.64 5.23 5.05
N GLY A 95 -3.46 6.22 4.76
CA GLY A 95 -3.91 7.17 5.77
C GLY A 95 -5.04 8.04 5.29
N ASN A 96 -5.56 8.85 6.20
CA ASN A 96 -6.53 9.87 5.85
C ASN A 96 -5.76 11.12 5.36
N GLY A 97 -6.05 11.57 4.14
CA GLY A 97 -5.38 12.71 3.51
C GLY A 97 -5.57 14.02 4.29
N PHE A 98 -6.67 14.16 5.05
CA PHE A 98 -6.96 15.35 5.85
C PHE A 98 -6.20 15.41 7.18
N PHE A 99 -5.90 14.26 7.79
CA PHE A 99 -5.30 14.21 9.12
C PHE A 99 -3.78 13.98 9.10
N GLU A 100 -3.17 13.83 7.91
CA GLU A 100 -1.74 13.49 7.71
C GLU A 100 -1.27 12.22 8.47
N GLN A 101 -2.20 11.44 9.02
CA GLN A 101 -1.91 10.22 9.76
C GLN A 101 -1.74 9.07 8.79
N MET A 102 -0.51 8.93 8.29
CA MET A 102 -0.14 7.89 7.34
C MET A 102 0.50 6.70 8.04
N THR A 103 -0.10 5.52 7.89
CA THR A 103 0.42 4.26 8.40
C THR A 103 1.23 3.55 7.31
N ALA A 104 2.49 3.25 7.61
CA ALA A 104 3.32 2.42 6.75
C ALA A 104 3.00 0.93 6.94
N LYS A 105 2.79 0.20 5.84
CA LYS A 105 2.51 -1.23 5.84
C LYS A 105 3.40 -1.93 4.83
N GLU A 106 4.03 -3.03 5.26
CA GLU A 106 4.84 -3.88 4.39
C GLU A 106 4.12 -5.20 4.13
N VAL A 107 4.03 -5.58 2.86
CA VAL A 107 3.36 -6.82 2.44
C VAL A 107 4.33 -7.62 1.57
N THR A 108 4.55 -8.89 1.88
CA THR A 108 5.39 -9.77 1.06
C THR A 108 4.52 -10.74 0.27
N ILE A 109 4.71 -10.78 -1.04
CA ILE A 109 4.04 -11.71 -1.97
C ILE A 109 5.07 -12.50 -2.80
N SER A 110 4.61 -13.56 -3.45
CA SER A 110 5.40 -14.40 -4.34
C SER A 110 4.86 -14.30 -5.76
N LEU A 111 5.74 -14.10 -6.76
CA LEU A 111 5.35 -13.92 -8.15
C LEU A 111 5.89 -15.07 -9.00
N ALA A 112 4.98 -15.73 -9.72
CA ALA A 112 5.33 -16.73 -10.71
C ALA A 112 6.07 -16.10 -11.92
N PRO A 113 6.85 -16.89 -12.68
CA PRO A 113 7.45 -16.45 -13.93
C PRO A 113 6.39 -16.02 -14.94
N LYS A 114 6.57 -14.86 -15.60
CA LYS A 114 5.60 -14.31 -16.57
C LYS A 114 4.16 -14.24 -16.02
N GLY A 115 4.02 -14.19 -14.70
CA GLY A 115 2.75 -14.26 -14.01
C GLY A 115 2.36 -12.93 -13.40
N GLU A 116 1.19 -12.95 -12.80
CA GLU A 116 0.62 -11.81 -12.11
C GLU A 116 -0.03 -12.30 -10.82
N ASP A 117 0.06 -11.50 -9.77
CA ASP A 117 -0.60 -11.75 -8.51
C ASP A 117 -1.33 -10.48 -8.04
N VAL A 118 -2.45 -10.65 -7.35
CA VAL A 118 -3.27 -9.55 -6.86
C VAL A 118 -3.39 -9.69 -5.35
N TYR A 119 -2.69 -8.82 -4.63
CA TYR A 119 -2.84 -8.74 -3.19
C TYR A 119 -4.14 -7.99 -2.86
N ARG A 120 -5.05 -8.66 -2.15
CA ARG A 120 -6.33 -8.10 -1.74
C ARG A 120 -6.27 -7.67 -0.29
N MET A 121 -6.44 -6.38 -0.06
CA MET A 121 -6.45 -5.79 1.27
C MET A 121 -7.86 -5.32 1.62
N PRO A 122 -8.55 -5.97 2.56
CA PRO A 122 -9.80 -5.45 3.09
C PRO A 122 -9.50 -4.20 3.93
N LEU A 123 -10.28 -3.14 3.70
CA LEU A 123 -10.25 -1.90 4.45
C LEU A 123 -11.68 -1.58 4.91
N CYS A 124 -11.76 -0.97 6.09
CA CYS A 124 -12.97 -0.39 6.64
C CYS A 124 -12.57 0.92 7.32
N SER A 125 -13.40 1.94 7.19
CA SER A 125 -13.16 3.24 7.80
C SER A 125 -14.37 3.69 8.59
N GLU A 126 -14.10 4.09 9.82
CA GLU A 126 -15.09 4.68 10.73
C GLU A 126 -15.30 6.17 10.45
N LEU A 127 -14.35 6.81 9.77
CA LEU A 127 -14.36 8.24 9.48
C LEU A 127 -14.71 8.49 8.01
N CYS A 128 -15.51 9.53 7.77
CA CYS A 128 -15.73 10.07 6.43
C CYS A 128 -14.53 10.89 5.96
N GLY A 129 -14.40 11.06 4.65
CA GLY A 129 -13.33 11.85 4.05
C GLY A 129 -12.52 11.06 3.03
N GLU A 130 -11.29 11.49 2.81
CA GLU A 130 -10.41 10.96 1.78
C GLU A 130 -9.35 10.03 2.39
N ILE A 131 -9.32 8.79 1.92
CA ILE A 131 -8.24 7.85 2.20
C ILE A 131 -7.28 7.86 1.03
N GLU A 132 -6.02 8.15 1.33
CA GLU A 132 -4.92 8.06 0.39
C GLU A 132 -4.24 6.70 0.55
N ILE A 133 -4.09 5.98 -0.56
CA ILE A 133 -3.31 4.74 -0.63
C ILE A 133 -2.17 4.98 -1.59
N THR A 134 -0.96 5.03 -1.04
CA THR A 134 0.26 5.25 -1.81
C THR A 134 1.13 4.01 -1.76
N LEU A 135 1.35 3.38 -2.91
CA LEU A 135 2.48 2.50 -3.09
C LEU A 135 3.70 3.40 -3.22
N LYS A 136 4.73 3.19 -2.38
CA LYS A 136 5.97 3.98 -2.40
C LYS A 136 7.09 3.26 -3.11
N GLN A 137 7.26 1.98 -2.79
CA GLN A 137 8.39 1.20 -3.26
C GLN A 137 8.00 -0.26 -3.42
N ILE A 138 8.71 -0.93 -4.31
CA ILE A 138 8.73 -2.38 -4.44
C ILE A 138 10.15 -2.85 -4.13
N GLY A 139 10.28 -3.83 -3.25
CA GLY A 139 11.51 -4.52 -2.93
C GLY A 139 11.49 -5.96 -3.45
N VAL A 140 12.57 -6.41 -4.06
CA VAL A 140 12.74 -7.80 -4.48
C VAL A 140 13.95 -8.38 -3.78
N GLU A 141 13.74 -9.50 -3.10
CA GLU A 141 14.80 -10.28 -2.47
C GLU A 141 15.19 -11.47 -3.33
N ASP A 142 16.47 -11.82 -3.27
CA ASP A 142 17.00 -13.05 -3.86
C ASP A 142 16.52 -14.31 -3.08
N PHE A 143 16.68 -15.50 -3.67
CA PHE A 143 16.29 -16.78 -3.06
C PHE A 143 16.95 -17.01 -1.69
N LEU A 144 18.24 -16.69 -1.58
CA LEU A 144 19.01 -16.76 -0.33
C LEU A 144 18.84 -15.51 0.56
N ALA A 145 18.03 -14.53 0.14
CA ALA A 145 17.85 -13.23 0.80
C ALA A 145 19.18 -12.50 1.11
N LEU A 146 20.21 -12.72 0.29
CA LEU A 146 21.52 -12.07 0.42
C LEU A 146 21.47 -10.61 0.02
N HIS A 147 20.74 -10.33 -1.07
CA HIS A 147 20.62 -9.01 -1.64
C HIS A 147 19.14 -8.66 -1.84
N GLU A 148 18.84 -7.38 -1.66
CA GLU A 148 17.54 -6.79 -1.96
C GLU A 148 17.76 -5.60 -2.88
N ARG A 149 16.95 -5.49 -3.94
CA ARG A 149 16.82 -4.23 -4.69
C ARG A 149 15.45 -3.63 -4.50
N ARG A 150 15.44 -2.32 -4.32
CA ARG A 150 14.22 -1.52 -4.24
C ARG A 150 14.08 -0.63 -5.45
N LYS A 151 12.85 -0.48 -5.92
CA LYS A 151 12.45 0.38 -7.02
C LYS A 151 11.36 1.29 -6.48
N PRO A 152 11.53 2.62 -6.56
CA PRO A 152 10.45 3.53 -6.24
C PRO A 152 9.34 3.37 -7.28
N VAL A 153 8.11 3.30 -6.79
CA VAL A 153 6.89 3.27 -7.59
C VAL A 153 5.98 4.20 -6.82
N ASP A 154 5.97 5.48 -7.16
CA ASP A 154 5.18 6.52 -6.50
C ASP A 154 3.81 6.56 -7.19
N GLN A 155 2.96 5.59 -6.83
CA GLN A 155 1.58 5.53 -7.30
C GLN A 155 0.66 5.78 -6.13
N THR A 156 -0.13 6.82 -6.24
CA THR A 156 -1.11 7.22 -5.25
C THR A 156 -2.49 7.10 -5.85
N GLU A 157 -3.40 6.51 -5.10
CA GLU A 157 -4.81 6.47 -5.43
C GLU A 157 -5.64 6.97 -4.24
N HIS A 158 -6.76 7.60 -4.56
CA HIS A 158 -7.61 8.29 -3.61
C HIS A 158 -8.98 7.61 -3.54
N ILE A 159 -9.48 7.43 -2.31
CA ILE A 159 -10.77 6.80 -2.03
C ILE A 159 -11.60 7.76 -1.18
N TYR A 160 -12.82 8.05 -1.63
CA TYR A 160 -13.73 8.94 -0.92
C TYR A 160 -14.74 8.14 -0.11
N ILE A 161 -14.86 8.44 1.18
CA ILE A 161 -15.84 7.85 2.08
C ILE A 161 -16.91 8.88 2.37
N LEU A 162 -18.10 8.57 1.88
CA LEU A 162 -19.29 9.38 2.03
C LEU A 162 -20.08 8.97 3.27
N PRO A 163 -20.79 9.91 3.90
CA PRO A 163 -21.77 9.57 4.94
C PRO A 163 -22.85 8.66 4.35
N PRO A 164 -23.50 7.82 5.19
CA PRO A 164 -24.62 7.01 4.74
C PRO A 164 -25.78 7.89 4.27
N GLU A 165 -26.45 7.47 3.18
CA GLU A 165 -27.55 8.22 2.54
C GLU A 165 -28.79 8.44 3.43
N GLY A 166 -28.78 7.97 4.69
CA GLY A 166 -29.81 8.21 5.70
C GLY A 166 -29.44 9.21 6.80
N GLU A 167 -28.21 9.75 6.81
CA GLU A 167 -27.78 10.83 7.71
C GLU A 167 -27.82 12.21 7.04
N ALA A 168 -28.63 12.36 6.00
CA ALA A 168 -29.26 13.65 5.76
C ALA A 168 -30.17 13.88 6.96
N SER A 169 -29.65 14.52 8.02
CA SER A 169 -30.51 15.20 8.98
C SER A 169 -31.52 15.94 8.12
N GLU A 170 -32.81 15.64 8.30
CA GLU A 170 -33.87 16.53 7.86
C GLU A 170 -33.50 17.87 8.50
N PHE A 171 -32.76 18.70 7.76
CA PHE A 171 -32.67 20.10 8.05
C PHE A 171 -34.09 20.55 7.77
N GLU A 172 -34.91 20.50 8.82
CA GLU A 172 -36.24 21.08 8.79
C GLU A 172 -36.02 22.52 8.31
N GLN A 173 -36.41 22.76 7.07
CA GLN A 173 -36.41 24.07 6.45
C GLN A 173 -37.20 25.10 7.28
N ASN A 174 -37.95 24.63 8.29
CA ASN A 174 -38.63 25.40 9.31
C ASN A 174 -37.71 26.22 10.23
N ASP A 175 -36.47 25.81 10.51
CA ASP A 175 -35.60 26.59 11.41
C ASP A 175 -35.15 27.92 10.76
N TYR A 176 -34.98 27.93 9.43
CA TYR A 176 -34.77 29.17 8.67
C TYR A 176 -36.02 30.05 8.67
N ALA A 177 -37.22 29.45 8.64
CA ALA A 177 -38.48 30.18 8.72
C ALA A 177 -38.72 30.79 10.11
N ALA A 178 -38.30 30.10 11.18
CA ALA A 178 -38.39 30.58 12.56
C ALA A 178 -37.46 31.80 12.82
N GLY A 179 -36.24 31.77 12.28
CA GLY A 179 -35.34 32.95 12.31
C GLY A 179 -35.82 34.10 11.43
N LEU A 180 -36.52 33.80 10.33
CA LEU A 180 -37.14 34.84 9.49
C LEU A 180 -38.28 35.56 10.22
N THR A 181 -39.07 34.85 11.02
CA THR A 181 -40.15 35.45 11.81
C THR A 181 -39.66 36.39 12.91
N GLU A 182 -38.46 36.20 13.46
CA GLU A 182 -37.82 37.17 14.35
C GLU A 182 -37.31 38.42 13.62
N SER A 183 -36.91 38.28 12.34
CA SER A 183 -36.45 39.40 11.52
C SER A 183 -37.58 40.20 10.87
N THR A 184 -38.78 39.64 10.77
CA THR A 184 -39.97 40.39 10.40
C THR A 184 -40.48 41.15 11.62
N GLU A 185 -40.11 42.43 11.71
CA GLU A 185 -40.65 43.39 12.67
C GLU A 185 -42.17 43.19 12.84
N SER A 186 -42.59 42.92 14.07
CA SER A 186 -44.01 42.72 14.36
C SER A 186 -44.75 44.01 14.00
N SER A 187 -45.66 43.96 13.03
CA SER A 187 -46.57 45.07 12.71
C SER A 187 -47.71 45.18 13.73
N ALA A 188 -47.47 44.78 14.99
CA ALA A 188 -48.46 44.86 16.04
C ALA A 188 -48.71 46.33 16.38
N ARG A 189 -49.99 46.71 16.41
CA ARG A 189 -50.45 48.09 16.56
C ARG A 189 -49.93 48.66 17.90
N GLY A 190 -48.87 49.47 17.82
CA GLY A 190 -48.15 50.00 18.98
C GLY A 190 -46.63 50.10 18.83
N SER A 191 -46.03 49.62 17.73
CA SER A 191 -44.60 49.79 17.45
C SER A 191 -44.30 51.22 16.97
N ASP A 192 -43.85 52.06 17.90
CA ASP A 192 -43.41 53.43 17.64
C ASP A 192 -41.92 53.40 17.24
N PHE A 193 -41.64 53.30 15.94
CA PHE A 193 -40.29 53.52 15.40
C PHE A 193 -40.28 54.85 14.65
N SER A 194 -39.78 55.88 15.32
CA SER A 194 -39.51 57.19 14.75
C SER A 194 -38.42 57.05 13.67
N GLU A 195 -38.79 57.08 12.39
CA GLU A 195 -37.83 57.20 11.29
C GLU A 195 -37.02 58.50 11.45
N VAL A 196 -35.76 58.39 11.89
CA VAL A 196 -34.78 59.49 11.82
C VAL A 196 -34.01 59.32 10.52
N GLY A 197 -34.65 59.72 9.42
CA GLY A 197 -34.11 59.55 8.08
C GLY A 197 -33.92 60.87 7.34
N GLN A 198 -33.10 61.80 7.84
CA GLN A 198 -32.35 62.78 6.99
C GLN A 198 -31.13 63.33 7.74
N VAL A 199 -29.95 62.78 7.45
CA VAL A 199 -28.68 63.53 7.61
C VAL A 199 -28.14 63.76 6.20
N ARG A 200 -27.93 65.04 5.90
CA ARG A 200 -27.45 65.59 4.63
C ARG A 200 -25.94 65.62 4.59
#